data_AF-A0A132F1Y6-F1
#
_entry.id   AF-A0A132F1Y6-F1
#
_cell.length_a   1.000
_cell.length_b   1.000
_cell.length_c   1.000
_cell.angle_alpha   90.00
_cell.angle_beta   90.00
_cell.angle_gamma   90.00
#
_symmetry.space_group_name_H-M   'P 1'
#
loop_
_entity.id
_entity.type
_entity.pdbx_description
1 polymer ?
#
loop_
_entity_poly.entity_id
_entity_poly.type
_entity_poly.pdbx_seq_one_letter_code
_entity_poly.pdbx_strand_id
1 'polypeptide(L)'
;MKTLRVASLMTGMTALLVSGAAMAGVNVGINLGVPAPVYVAPAPVYAPPPPPPVVYQPAPVYAPAPAIVIGWHGDRYWDGRRYWGRDEWYRRHGRGPGGDRGHWDHGRHNGWR
;
A
#
# COMPACT_ATOMS: atom_id res chain seq x y z
N MET A 1 120.53 33.66 9.65
CA MET A 1 119.32 34.04 8.87
C MET A 1 118.61 32.86 8.19
N LYS A 2 119.28 31.75 7.83
CA LYS A 2 118.65 30.61 7.11
C LYS A 2 117.76 29.74 8.00
N THR A 3 118.16 29.49 9.25
CA THR A 3 117.42 28.67 10.23
C THR A 3 116.08 29.28 10.65
N LEU A 4 116.02 30.62 10.77
CA LEU A 4 114.79 31.34 11.08
C LEU A 4 113.71 31.19 10.00
N ARG A 5 114.10 31.08 8.73
CA ARG A 5 113.17 30.88 7.60
C ARG A 5 112.60 29.47 7.55
N VAL A 6 113.41 28.48 7.93
CA VAL A 6 112.97 27.07 8.00
C VAL A 6 112.02 26.87 9.19
N ALA A 7 112.34 27.49 10.34
CA ALA A 7 111.45 27.46 11.50
C ALA A 7 110.08 28.09 11.21
N SER A 8 110.03 29.24 10.53
CA SER A 8 108.75 29.87 10.16
C SER A 8 107.93 29.04 9.17
N LEU A 9 108.59 28.36 8.23
CA LEU A 9 107.94 27.45 7.27
C LEU A 9 107.33 26.24 7.98
N MET A 10 108.07 25.63 8.90
CA MET A 10 107.58 24.49 9.67
C MET A 10 106.38 24.90 10.54
N THR A 11 106.47 26.00 11.28
CA THR A 11 105.36 26.48 12.12
C THR A 11 104.11 26.81 11.30
N GLY A 12 104.28 27.45 10.13
CA GLY A 12 103.16 27.75 9.23
C GLY A 12 102.50 26.48 8.69
N MET A 13 103.30 25.48 8.32
CA MET A 13 102.79 24.20 7.81
C MET A 13 102.05 23.41 8.89
N THR A 14 102.54 23.42 10.13
CA THR A 14 101.85 22.80 11.28
C THR A 14 100.51 23.47 11.56
N ALA A 15 100.43 24.80 11.48
CA ALA A 15 99.18 25.53 11.69
C ALA A 15 98.12 25.17 10.62
N LEU A 16 98.54 25.00 9.37
CA LEU A 16 97.66 24.56 8.28
C LEU A 16 97.19 23.12 8.46
N LEU A 17 98.06 22.21 8.92
CA LEU A 17 97.69 20.81 9.18
C LEU A 17 96.73 20.65 10.37
N VAL A 18 96.83 21.53 11.37
CA VAL A 18 95.93 21.55 12.55
C VAL A 18 94.60 22.26 12.26
N SER A 19 94.44 22.90 11.10
CA SER A 19 93.20 23.60 10.70
C SER A 19 92.08 22.62 10.35
N GLY A 20 91.46 22.01 11.36
CA GLY A 20 90.18 21.31 11.22
C GLY A 20 89.10 22.32 10.85
N ALA A 21 88.54 22.23 9.65
CA ALA A 21 87.47 23.11 9.20
C ALA A 21 86.32 23.08 10.21
N ALA A 22 86.08 24.20 10.91
CA ALA A 22 84.95 24.36 11.80
C ALA A 22 83.67 24.46 10.96
N MET A 23 83.07 23.32 10.64
CA MET A 23 81.76 23.26 10.01
C MET A 23 80.71 23.64 11.05
N ALA A 24 80.35 24.93 11.09
CA ALA A 24 79.17 25.37 11.82
C ALA A 24 77.93 24.93 11.03
N GLY A 25 77.58 23.65 11.16
CA GLY A 25 76.39 23.09 10.52
C GLY A 25 75.13 23.73 11.11
N VAL A 26 74.42 24.52 10.30
CA VAL A 26 73.10 25.03 10.66
C VAL A 26 72.06 24.04 10.13
N ASN A 27 71.35 23.36 11.03
CA ASN A 27 70.21 22.53 10.67
C ASN A 27 68.92 23.32 10.91
N VAL A 28 68.09 23.42 9.87
CA VAL A 28 66.76 24.02 9.96
C VAL A 28 65.74 22.94 9.69
N GLY A 29 65.00 22.56 10.74
CA GLY A 29 63.83 21.69 10.62
C GLY A 29 62.58 22.53 10.40
N ILE A 30 61.81 22.22 9.35
CA ILE A 30 60.51 22.83 9.08
C ILE A 30 59.44 21.76 9.34
N ASN A 31 58.55 22.01 10.29
CA ASN A 31 57.37 21.18 10.48
C ASN A 31 56.25 21.68 9.56
N LEU A 32 55.91 20.88 8.55
CA LEU A 32 54.73 21.13 7.74
C LEU A 32 53.55 20.45 8.42
N GLY A 33 52.80 21.25 9.20
CA GLY A 33 51.60 20.82 9.91
C GLY A 33 50.43 20.54 8.97
N VAL A 34 50.63 19.66 7.98
CA VAL A 34 49.57 19.22 7.08
C VAL A 34 48.56 18.43 7.92
N PRO A 35 47.34 18.94 8.12
CA PRO A 35 46.35 18.21 8.89
C PRO A 35 46.04 16.89 8.19
N ALA A 36 45.92 15.83 8.98
CA ALA A 36 45.54 14.52 8.47
C ALA A 36 44.20 14.61 7.73
N PRO A 37 44.01 13.85 6.64
CA PRO A 37 42.73 13.82 5.95
C PRO A 37 41.60 13.46 6.91
N VAL A 38 40.62 14.34 7.06
CA VAL A 38 39.42 14.06 7.86
C VAL A 38 38.41 13.37 6.95
N TYR A 39 38.15 12.09 7.23
CA TYR A 39 37.06 11.38 6.58
C TYR A 39 35.74 11.70 7.29
N VAL A 40 34.84 12.39 6.60
CA VAL A 40 33.49 12.65 7.08
C VAL A 40 32.57 11.59 6.50
N ALA A 41 32.00 10.75 7.36
CA ALA A 41 30.97 9.82 6.95
C ALA A 41 29.71 10.60 6.51
N PRO A 42 29.07 10.22 5.39
CA PRO A 42 27.80 10.82 4.98
C PRO A 42 26.73 10.67 6.08
N ALA A 43 25.92 11.71 6.26
CA ALA A 43 24.79 11.64 7.18
C ALA A 43 23.80 10.54 6.74
N PRO A 44 23.20 9.79 7.68
CA PRO A 44 22.15 8.82 7.35
C PRO A 44 20.98 9.53 6.66
N VAL A 45 20.61 9.05 5.48
CA VAL A 45 19.40 9.51 4.77
C VAL A 45 18.24 8.64 5.22
N TYR A 46 17.27 9.23 5.90
CA TYR A 46 16.03 8.56 6.24
C TYR A 46 15.08 8.59 5.04
N ALA A 47 14.74 7.40 4.54
CA ALA A 47 13.65 7.26 3.58
C ALA A 47 12.30 7.32 4.32
N PRO A 48 11.29 7.99 3.76
CA PRO A 48 9.94 7.91 4.31
C PRO A 48 9.43 6.46 4.23
N PRO A 49 8.62 6.01 5.20
CA PRO A 49 8.04 4.69 5.17
C PRO A 49 7.14 4.50 3.93
N PRO A 50 7.06 3.27 3.37
CA PRO A 50 6.22 3.00 2.21
C PRO A 50 4.74 3.29 2.52
N PRO A 51 3.96 3.70 1.51
CA PRO A 51 2.54 3.96 1.68
C PRO A 51 1.78 2.69 2.13
N PRO A 52 0.67 2.85 2.88
CA PRO A 52 -0.10 1.71 3.36
C PRO A 52 -0.68 0.88 2.20
N PRO A 53 -0.84 -0.44 2.38
CA PRO A 53 -1.45 -1.30 1.36
C PRO A 53 -2.87 -0.84 1.02
N VAL A 54 -3.17 -0.74 -0.27
CA VAL A 54 -4.54 -0.49 -0.74
C VAL A 54 -5.30 -1.81 -0.71
N VAL A 55 -6.30 -1.91 0.18
CA VAL A 55 -7.21 -3.06 0.23
C VAL A 55 -8.42 -2.76 -0.66
N TYR A 56 -8.52 -3.46 -1.78
CA TYR A 56 -9.70 -3.40 -2.64
C TYR A 56 -10.80 -4.31 -2.08
N GLN A 57 -11.92 -3.71 -1.70
CA GLN A 57 -13.12 -4.46 -1.37
C GLN A 57 -13.90 -4.76 -2.65
N PRO A 58 -14.42 -6.00 -2.82
CA PRO A 58 -15.34 -6.29 -3.92
C PRO A 58 -16.53 -5.33 -3.89
N ALA A 59 -16.93 -4.85 -5.07
CA ALA A 59 -18.14 -4.04 -5.18
C ALA A 59 -19.37 -4.87 -4.71
N PRO A 60 -20.35 -4.23 -4.03
CA PRO A 60 -21.58 -4.91 -3.66
C PRO A 60 -22.29 -5.47 -4.90
N VAL A 61 -22.60 -6.76 -4.88
CA VAL A 61 -23.40 -7.40 -5.92
C VAL A 61 -24.87 -7.33 -5.49
N TYR A 62 -25.68 -6.56 -6.22
CA TYR A 62 -27.14 -6.55 -6.02
C TYR A 62 -27.78 -7.61 -6.93
N ALA A 63 -28.28 -8.68 -6.32
CA ALA A 63 -29.09 -9.66 -7.04
C ALA A 63 -30.50 -9.08 -7.31
N PRO A 64 -31.10 -9.35 -8.48
CA PRO A 64 -32.48 -8.99 -8.72
C PRO A 64 -33.41 -9.70 -7.73
N ALA A 65 -34.44 -9.00 -7.26
CA ALA A 65 -35.46 -9.59 -6.40
C ALA A 65 -36.16 -10.76 -7.14
N PRO A 66 -36.55 -11.83 -6.43
CA PRO A 66 -37.31 -12.92 -7.04
C PRO A 66 -38.62 -12.39 -7.61
N ALA A 67 -38.92 -12.72 -8.87
CA ALA A 67 -40.18 -12.36 -9.50
C ALA A 67 -41.28 -13.34 -9.07
N ILE A 68 -42.25 -12.88 -8.28
CA ILE A 68 -43.43 -13.65 -7.91
C ILE A 68 -44.61 -13.15 -8.73
N VAL A 69 -45.13 -14.00 -9.62
CA VAL A 69 -46.26 -13.66 -10.51
C VAL A 69 -47.59 -13.86 -9.76
N ILE A 70 -48.45 -12.84 -9.77
CA ILE A 70 -49.84 -12.96 -9.30
C ILE A 70 -50.60 -13.86 -10.27
N GLY A 71 -51.26 -14.90 -9.75
CA GLY A 71 -51.95 -15.85 -10.62
C GLY A 71 -52.01 -17.27 -10.08
N TRP A 72 -52.43 -18.18 -10.95
CA TRP A 72 -52.51 -19.61 -10.64
C TRP A 72 -51.14 -20.27 -10.70
N HIS A 73 -50.80 -20.95 -9.62
CA HIS A 73 -49.63 -21.81 -9.45
C HIS A 73 -50.14 -23.23 -9.17
N GLY A 74 -50.56 -23.93 -10.23
CA GLY A 74 -51.26 -25.21 -10.12
C GLY A 74 -52.63 -25.04 -9.47
N ASP A 75 -52.90 -25.76 -8.38
CA ASP A 75 -54.19 -25.73 -7.66
C ASP A 75 -54.34 -24.56 -6.68
N ARG A 76 -53.36 -23.65 -6.64
CA ARG A 76 -53.38 -22.49 -5.74
C ARG A 76 -53.19 -21.18 -6.50
N TYR A 77 -54.04 -20.20 -6.24
CA TYR A 77 -53.94 -18.84 -6.75
C TYR A 77 -53.21 -17.94 -5.74
N TRP A 78 -52.17 -17.23 -6.17
CA TRP A 78 -51.47 -16.24 -5.35
C TRP A 78 -52.01 -14.84 -5.65
N ASP A 79 -52.49 -14.15 -4.62
CA ASP A 79 -53.06 -12.79 -4.74
C ASP A 79 -52.06 -11.66 -4.40
N GLY A 80 -50.79 -11.99 -4.15
CA GLY A 80 -49.78 -11.05 -3.65
C GLY A 80 -49.58 -11.08 -2.14
N ARG A 81 -50.46 -11.73 -1.37
CA ARG A 81 -50.38 -11.82 0.11
C ARG A 81 -50.56 -13.23 0.64
N ARG A 82 -51.44 -14.02 0.04
CA ARG A 82 -51.74 -15.40 0.43
C ARG A 82 -52.04 -16.27 -0.78
N TYR A 83 -51.89 -17.58 -0.57
CA TYR A 83 -52.41 -18.57 -1.50
C TYR A 83 -53.91 -18.81 -1.22
N TRP A 84 -54.63 -19.04 -2.30
CA TRP A 84 -56.01 -19.50 -2.33
C TRP A 84 -56.05 -20.86 -3.03
N GLY A 85 -56.51 -21.91 -2.36
CA GLY A 85 -56.91 -23.15 -2.99
C GLY A 85 -58.02 -22.93 -4.00
N ARG A 86 -58.08 -23.81 -5.00
CA ARG A 86 -59.00 -23.67 -6.13
C ARG A 86 -60.47 -23.53 -5.71
N ASP A 87 -60.94 -24.43 -4.85
CA ASP A 87 -62.33 -24.45 -4.41
C ASP A 87 -62.70 -23.25 -3.52
N GLU A 88 -61.75 -22.74 -2.73
CA GLU A 88 -62.00 -21.54 -1.92
C GLU A 88 -62.02 -20.27 -2.77
N TRP A 89 -61.16 -20.19 -3.79
CA TRP A 89 -61.17 -19.08 -4.74
C TRP A 89 -62.50 -19.04 -5.50
N TYR A 90 -62.98 -20.18 -6.02
CA TYR A 90 -64.27 -20.27 -6.69
C TYR A 90 -65.46 -19.98 -5.77
N ARG A 91 -65.44 -20.43 -4.51
CA ARG A 91 -66.51 -20.08 -3.55
C ARG A 91 -66.57 -18.58 -3.25
N ARG A 92 -65.41 -17.92 -3.23
CA ARG A 92 -65.30 -16.50 -2.86
C ARG A 92 -65.47 -15.54 -4.01
N HIS A 93 -64.99 -15.91 -5.20
CA HIS A 93 -65.00 -15.07 -6.41
C HIS A 93 -66.02 -15.56 -7.44
N GLY A 94 -66.61 -16.75 -7.27
CA GLY A 94 -67.65 -17.31 -8.15
C GLY A 94 -69.06 -16.74 -7.94
N ARG A 95 -69.21 -15.68 -7.14
CA ARG A 95 -70.43 -14.84 -7.11
C ARG A 95 -70.14 -13.48 -7.73
N GLY A 96 -69.82 -13.46 -9.03
CA GLY A 96 -69.89 -12.26 -9.84
C GLY A 96 -71.35 -11.96 -10.27
N PRO A 97 -71.69 -10.70 -10.61
CA PRO A 97 -73.04 -10.25 -10.96
C PRO A 97 -73.49 -10.87 -12.29
N GLY A 98 -74.03 -12.08 -12.21
CA GLY A 98 -74.56 -12.83 -13.34
C GLY A 98 -75.31 -14.10 -12.92
N GLY A 99 -75.67 -14.21 -11.64
CA GLY A 99 -76.38 -15.35 -11.07
C GLY A 99 -77.88 -15.36 -11.33
N ASP A 100 -78.39 -14.44 -12.15
CA ASP A 100 -79.81 -14.31 -12.47
C ASP A 100 -80.07 -14.71 -13.93
N ARG A 101 -79.87 -15.99 -14.26
CA ARG A 101 -80.48 -16.59 -15.45
C ARG A 101 -80.94 -18.00 -15.14
N GLY A 102 -82.22 -18.13 -14.79
CA GLY A 102 -82.90 -19.41 -14.75
C GLY A 102 -84.11 -19.50 -13.82
N HIS A 103 -84.96 -18.48 -13.79
CA HIS A 103 -86.36 -18.71 -13.43
C HIS A 103 -87.03 -19.39 -14.64
N TRP A 104 -87.31 -20.69 -14.53
CA TRP A 104 -88.32 -21.34 -15.35
C TRP A 104 -89.17 -22.23 -14.45
N ASP A 105 -90.33 -21.66 -14.15
CA ASP A 105 -91.61 -22.24 -13.80
C ASP A 105 -91.76 -23.75 -14.03
N HIS A 106 -92.15 -24.46 -12.98
CA HIS A 106 -93.17 -25.51 -13.08
C HIS A 106 -94.08 -25.45 -11.86
N GLY A 107 -94.97 -24.45 -11.86
CA GLY A 107 -96.27 -24.63 -11.21
C GLY A 107 -97.13 -25.59 -12.03
N ARG A 108 -98.16 -26.16 -11.35
CA ARG A 108 -99.32 -26.91 -11.88
C ARG A 108 -98.99 -28.41 -12.13
N HIS A 109 -99.66 -29.42 -11.56
CA HIS A 109 -101.09 -29.59 -11.28
C HIS A 109 -101.37 -30.68 -10.23
N ASN A 110 -102.48 -30.46 -9.50
CA ASN A 110 -103.21 -31.44 -8.70
C ASN A 110 -103.61 -32.69 -9.51
N GLY A 111 -103.51 -33.86 -8.91
CA GLY A 111 -104.10 -35.10 -9.43
C GLY A 111 -104.70 -35.92 -8.30
N TRP A 112 -106.02 -35.93 -8.21
CA TRP A 112 -106.81 -36.86 -7.42
C TRP A 112 -106.66 -38.30 -7.95
N ARG A 113 -106.49 -39.27 -7.06
CA ARG A 113 -107.21 -40.56 -7.05
C ARG A 113 -106.98 -41.29 -5.74
#